data_AF-A0A8J0VGF4-F1
#
_entry.id   AF-A0A8J0VGF4-F1
#
_cell.length_a   1.000
_cell.length_b   1.000
_cell.length_c   1.000
_cell.angle_alpha   90.00
_cell.angle_beta   90.00
_cell.angle_gamma   90.00
#
_symmetry.space_group_name_H-M   'P 1'
#
loop_
_entity.id
_entity.type
_entity.pdbx_description
1 polymer ?
#
loop_
_entity_poly.entity_id
_entity_poly.type
_entity_poly.pdbx_seq_one_letter_code
_entity_poly.pdbx_strand_id
1 'polypeptide(L)'
;MGNQLDRITHLNYSELPTGDPSGIEKEELRVGVAYFFSDEEEDLDDRGQSGRFGVRDPSPGEDEGHIVLNEIEFSAFSCQECIFSKIRGNQDLNVYPVQGLLSFCTPGDLVELLFICPSKDHPPPPSPHWAVYVGQGQIIHLHRGEIRKDNLFEVGGECMGRVVSNWYRYRPLTAELVLQNACGHLGLRSEEICWTNSESFAAWCRFGNREFKAGGEVHTGDLQYFLKLHLEENNIHTLRFHSLEELIKEKRRADAGGKLRFIKELSMVERKD
;
A
#
# COMPACT_ATOMS: atom_id res chain seq x y z
N MET A 1 -59.15 -40.03 30.51
CA MET A 1 -58.06 -39.16 30.99
C MET A 1 -56.80 -39.54 30.23
N GLY A 2 -56.16 -38.57 29.55
CA GLY A 2 -54.90 -38.79 28.85
C GLY A 2 -54.73 -37.89 27.63
N ASN A 3 -54.72 -36.57 27.82
CA ASN A 3 -54.32 -35.62 26.79
C ASN A 3 -52.79 -35.72 26.59
N GLN A 4 -52.35 -36.15 25.41
CA GLN A 4 -50.94 -36.11 25.02
C GLN A 4 -50.73 -34.85 24.18
N LEU A 5 -50.29 -33.80 24.87
CA LEU A 5 -49.93 -32.52 24.28
C LEU A 5 -48.62 -32.65 23.50
N ASP A 6 -48.67 -32.25 22.22
CA ASP A 6 -47.52 -31.88 21.42
C ASP A 6 -46.63 -30.90 22.19
N ARG A 7 -45.38 -31.28 22.44
CA ARG A 7 -44.35 -30.40 23.00
C ARG A 7 -43.11 -30.43 22.13
N ILE A 8 -43.12 -29.48 21.20
CA ILE A 8 -42.07 -28.48 20.99
C ILE A 8 -40.67 -29.07 20.76
N THR A 9 -40.34 -29.16 19.47
CA THR A 9 -39.03 -28.85 18.86
C THR A 9 -37.89 -28.58 19.85
N HIS A 10 -36.93 -29.51 19.87
CA HIS A 10 -35.60 -29.28 20.43
C HIS A 10 -34.93 -28.10 19.72
N LEU A 11 -35.06 -26.90 20.29
CA LEU A 11 -34.21 -25.76 19.97
C LEU A 11 -32.84 -26.00 20.62
N ASN A 12 -31.83 -26.06 19.76
CA ASN A 12 -30.42 -26.09 20.14
C ASN A 12 -30.04 -24.71 20.70
N TYR A 13 -29.54 -24.65 21.94
CA TYR A 13 -29.08 -23.43 22.60
C TYR A 13 -27.75 -22.95 21.99
N SER A 14 -27.78 -22.45 20.76
CA SER A 14 -26.63 -21.84 20.09
C SER A 14 -26.85 -20.35 19.76
N GLU A 15 -27.94 -19.75 20.24
CA GLU A 15 -28.30 -18.35 19.95
C GLU A 15 -28.51 -17.55 21.24
N LEU A 16 -27.48 -17.46 22.07
CA LEU A 16 -27.35 -16.35 23.00
C LEU A 16 -26.28 -15.39 22.44
N PRO A 17 -26.63 -14.13 22.15
CA PRO A 17 -25.64 -13.10 21.87
C PRO A 17 -24.77 -12.95 23.11
N THR A 18 -23.55 -13.49 23.06
CA THR A 18 -22.55 -13.19 24.08
C THR A 18 -22.08 -11.77 23.78
N GLY A 19 -22.53 -10.84 24.62
CA GLY A 19 -22.09 -9.45 24.58
C GLY A 19 -20.57 -9.35 24.64
N ASP A 20 -20.05 -8.33 23.99
CA ASP A 20 -18.62 -8.01 23.97
C ASP A 20 -18.08 -7.84 25.40
N PRO A 21 -17.05 -8.60 25.83
CA PRO A 21 -16.43 -8.48 27.15
C PRO A 21 -15.57 -7.22 27.31
N SER A 22 -15.55 -6.32 26.33
CA SER A 22 -14.64 -5.17 26.31
C SER A 22 -15.01 -4.04 27.28
N GLY A 23 -16.22 -3.95 27.83
CA GLY A 23 -16.53 -3.00 28.92
C GLY A 23 -16.20 -1.53 28.62
N ILE A 24 -16.24 -1.12 27.35
CA ILE A 24 -16.00 0.27 26.96
C ILE A 24 -17.36 0.95 26.86
N GLU A 25 -17.76 1.56 27.97
CA GLU A 25 -18.84 2.54 27.98
C GLU A 25 -18.52 3.64 26.95
N LYS A 26 -19.54 4.04 26.18
CA LYS A 26 -19.46 5.14 25.21
C LYS A 26 -19.07 6.41 25.95
N GLU A 27 -17.78 6.75 25.92
CA GLU A 27 -17.31 7.99 26.49
C GLU A 27 -17.66 9.14 25.54
N GLU A 28 -18.53 10.01 26.03
CA GLU A 28 -19.10 11.16 25.36
C GLU A 28 -18.02 12.11 24.81
N LEU A 29 -18.38 12.74 23.68
CA LEU A 29 -17.66 13.76 22.94
C LEU A 29 -16.98 14.80 23.86
N ARG A 30 -15.69 14.64 24.14
CA ARG A 30 -14.87 15.68 24.77
C ARG A 30 -14.44 16.69 23.71
N VAL A 31 -15.20 17.77 23.58
CA VAL A 31 -14.82 18.95 22.79
C VAL A 31 -13.68 19.67 23.50
N GLY A 32 -12.49 19.65 22.91
CA GLY A 32 -11.33 20.41 23.39
C GLY A 32 -11.38 21.86 22.87
N VAL A 33 -11.31 22.83 23.79
CA VAL A 33 -11.16 24.26 23.48
C VAL A 33 -9.67 24.60 23.56
N ALA A 34 -9.09 25.14 22.50
CA ALA A 34 -7.73 25.67 22.49
C ALA A 34 -7.78 27.20 22.68
N TYR A 35 -6.97 27.72 23.61
CA TYR A 35 -6.74 29.15 23.81
C TYR A 35 -5.54 29.59 22.97
N PHE A 36 -5.75 30.58 22.09
CA PHE A 36 -4.69 31.26 21.35
C PHE A 36 -4.16 32.42 22.20
N PHE A 37 -2.85 32.45 22.44
CA PHE A 37 -2.17 33.63 22.95
C PHE A 37 -1.55 34.35 21.75
N SER A 38 -2.15 35.48 21.37
CA SER A 38 -1.46 36.51 20.58
C SER A 38 -0.57 37.30 21.54
N ASP A 39 0.73 37.34 21.27
CA ASP A 39 1.57 38.40 21.82
C ASP A 39 1.98 39.28 20.64
N GLU A 40 1.56 40.54 20.74
CA GLU A 40 1.75 41.61 19.77
C GLU A 40 3.03 42.37 20.13
N GLU A 41 3.90 42.53 19.13
CA GLU A 41 4.86 43.63 18.91
C GLU A 41 6.02 43.88 19.91
N GLU A 42 7.25 43.87 19.39
CA GLU A 42 8.11 45.06 19.48
C GLU A 42 9.14 45.11 18.35
N ASP A 43 9.04 46.17 17.54
CA ASP A 43 9.95 46.57 16.45
C ASP A 43 11.30 47.04 16.97
N LEU A 44 12.40 46.62 16.32
CA LEU A 44 13.65 47.41 16.27
C LEU A 44 14.37 47.20 14.92
N ASP A 45 14.08 48.08 13.97
CA ASP A 45 14.97 48.45 12.86
C ASP A 45 16.13 49.31 13.39
N ASP A 46 17.39 49.03 12.99
CA ASP A 46 18.21 50.00 12.25
C ASP A 46 19.56 49.40 11.76
N ARG A 47 19.91 49.80 10.53
CA ARG A 47 21.23 49.91 9.89
C ARG A 47 22.05 48.69 9.47
N GLY A 48 22.18 48.59 8.14
CA GLY A 48 23.52 48.75 7.53
C GLY A 48 23.85 47.82 6.36
N GLN A 49 23.48 48.21 5.14
CA GLN A 49 23.97 47.60 3.90
C GLN A 49 25.49 47.69 3.79
N SER A 50 26.15 46.58 3.47
CA SER A 50 27.23 46.56 2.48
C SER A 50 27.44 45.15 1.94
N GLY A 51 27.25 44.97 0.64
CA GLY A 51 27.52 43.72 -0.03
C GLY A 51 29.02 43.44 -0.12
N ARG A 52 29.40 42.16 0.01
CA ARG A 52 30.56 41.56 -0.65
C ARG A 52 30.49 40.04 -0.53
N PHE A 53 30.67 39.40 -1.68
CA PHE A 53 30.90 37.97 -1.89
C PHE A 53 31.92 37.40 -0.89
N GLY A 54 31.64 36.23 -0.30
CA GLY A 54 32.58 35.53 0.56
C GLY A 54 31.99 34.28 1.21
N VAL A 55 32.15 33.15 0.51
CA VAL A 55 32.28 31.75 0.99
C VAL A 55 31.67 31.45 2.36
N ARG A 56 30.52 30.75 2.35
CA ARG A 56 30.05 29.97 3.50
C ARG A 56 30.26 28.50 3.18
N ASP A 57 31.03 27.84 4.04
CA ASP A 57 31.36 26.42 4.00
C ASP A 57 30.14 25.54 3.71
N PRO A 58 30.31 24.42 2.96
CA PRO A 58 29.24 23.46 2.77
C PRO A 58 28.91 22.84 4.13
N SER A 59 27.68 23.10 4.57
CA SER A 59 27.07 22.33 5.64
C SER A 59 26.98 20.86 5.18
N PRO A 60 27.22 19.86 6.04
CA PRO A 60 27.16 18.47 5.63
C PRO A 60 25.70 18.05 5.47
N GLY A 61 25.15 18.23 4.28
CA GLY A 61 23.83 17.78 3.88
C GLY A 61 23.68 17.96 2.38
N GLU A 62 23.06 16.99 1.72
CA GLU A 62 22.82 16.86 0.26
C GLU A 62 23.71 15.83 -0.47
N ASP A 63 23.62 14.56 -0.05
CA ASP A 63 23.72 13.42 -0.97
C ASP A 63 23.01 12.18 -0.38
N GLU A 64 21.75 12.32 0.04
CA GLU A 64 20.91 11.15 0.24
C GLU A 64 20.41 10.73 -1.15
N GLY A 65 21.01 9.69 -1.74
CA GLY A 65 20.79 9.23 -3.12
C GLY A 65 19.38 8.68 -3.44
N HIS A 66 18.32 9.35 -3.00
CA HIS A 66 16.94 9.05 -3.33
C HIS A 66 16.57 9.63 -4.71
N ILE A 67 15.69 8.93 -5.43
CA ILE A 67 15.22 9.34 -6.76
C ILE A 67 13.71 9.60 -6.71
N VAL A 68 13.28 10.67 -7.39
CA VAL A 68 11.87 10.98 -7.61
C VAL A 68 11.47 10.46 -9.00
N LEU A 69 10.69 9.38 -9.04
CA LEU A 69 10.25 8.77 -10.31
C LEU A 69 8.94 9.40 -10.81
N ASN A 70 8.84 9.81 -12.07
CA ASN A 70 7.60 10.32 -12.66
C ASN A 70 6.58 9.19 -12.95
N GLU A 71 5.99 8.67 -11.89
CA GLU A 71 5.03 7.56 -11.90
C GLU A 71 3.57 8.06 -11.97
N ILE A 72 2.67 7.15 -12.33
CA ILE A 72 1.23 7.37 -12.23
C ILE A 72 0.84 7.36 -10.75
N GLU A 73 -0.05 8.28 -10.37
CA GLU A 73 -0.64 8.32 -9.05
C GLU A 73 -2.03 7.65 -9.08
N PHE A 74 -2.36 6.93 -8.02
CA PHE A 74 -3.56 6.11 -7.95
C PHE A 74 -4.30 6.31 -6.64
N SER A 75 -5.64 6.24 -6.71
CA SER A 75 -6.45 5.86 -5.56
C SER A 75 -7.41 4.76 -5.95
N ALA A 76 -7.55 3.74 -5.09
CA ALA A 76 -8.53 2.67 -5.28
C ALA A 76 -9.61 2.74 -4.21
N PHE A 77 -10.83 2.39 -4.60
CA PHE A 77 -12.00 2.38 -3.74
C PHE A 77 -12.72 1.05 -3.82
N SER A 78 -13.22 0.59 -2.67
CA SER A 78 -14.24 -0.45 -2.56
C SER A 78 -15.55 0.25 -2.24
N CYS A 79 -16.47 0.28 -3.21
CA CYS A 79 -17.65 1.12 -3.18
C CYS A 79 -17.26 2.60 -2.93
N GLN A 80 -17.51 3.13 -1.72
CA GLN A 80 -17.18 4.51 -1.34
C GLN A 80 -15.92 4.62 -0.47
N GLU A 81 -15.40 3.50 0.03
CA GLU A 81 -14.25 3.43 0.94
C GLU A 81 -12.95 3.46 0.15
N CYS A 82 -12.03 4.39 0.46
CA CYS A 82 -10.69 4.39 -0.14
C CYS A 82 -9.86 3.26 0.48
N ILE A 83 -9.48 2.26 -0.33
CA ILE A 83 -8.72 1.09 0.10
C ILE A 83 -7.24 1.17 -0.25
N PHE A 84 -6.85 2.02 -1.20
CA PHE A 84 -5.46 2.21 -1.61
C PHE A 84 -5.20 3.66 -2.03
N SER A 85 -4.03 4.20 -1.68
CA SER A 85 -3.61 5.55 -2.04
C SER A 85 -2.10 5.63 -2.28
N LYS A 86 -1.73 5.94 -3.52
CA LYS A 86 -0.37 6.28 -3.98
C LYS A 86 -0.45 7.65 -4.64
N ILE A 87 -0.35 8.71 -3.84
CA ILE A 87 -0.49 10.11 -4.25
C ILE A 87 0.60 10.91 -3.55
N ARG A 88 1.36 11.73 -4.27
CA ARG A 88 2.51 12.47 -3.70
C ARG A 88 2.14 13.41 -2.57
N GLY A 89 0.96 14.03 -2.65
CA GLY A 89 0.49 14.96 -1.62
C GLY A 89 0.31 14.30 -0.24
N ASN A 90 0.19 12.97 -0.18
CA ASN A 90 -0.14 12.24 1.06
C ASN A 90 0.88 11.15 1.43
N GLN A 91 1.85 10.84 0.58
CA GLN A 91 2.76 9.70 0.73
C GLN A 91 4.17 10.06 0.27
N ASP A 92 5.18 9.51 0.95
CA ASP A 92 6.54 9.51 0.41
C ASP A 92 6.62 8.52 -0.76
N LEU A 93 6.89 9.04 -1.96
CA LEU A 93 7.09 8.24 -3.17
C LEU A 93 8.56 8.17 -3.57
N ASN A 94 9.48 8.69 -2.76
CA ASN A 94 10.92 8.57 -2.97
C ASN A 94 11.34 7.12 -3.03
N VAL A 95 12.30 6.82 -3.90
CA VAL A 95 12.89 5.49 -4.01
C VAL A 95 14.36 5.56 -3.65
N TYR A 96 14.82 4.55 -2.94
CA TYR A 96 16.14 4.51 -2.33
C TYR A 96 16.91 3.30 -2.86
N PRO A 97 18.25 3.38 -3.00
CA PRO A 97 19.09 2.20 -3.15
C PRO A 97 18.82 1.23 -2.01
N VAL A 98 18.94 -0.08 -2.26
CA VAL A 98 18.68 -1.12 -1.24
C VAL A 98 19.39 -0.81 0.09
N GLN A 99 20.63 -0.34 0.04
CA GLN A 99 21.41 0.01 1.24
C GLN A 99 20.75 1.12 2.07
N GLY A 100 20.20 2.15 1.42
CA GLY A 100 19.47 3.23 2.08
C GLY A 100 18.05 2.83 2.47
N LEU A 101 17.39 1.96 1.69
CA LEU A 101 16.06 1.46 2.01
C LEU A 101 16.02 0.78 3.39
N LEU A 102 17.06 0.00 3.72
CA LEU A 102 17.11 -0.79 4.96
C LEU A 102 17.06 0.06 6.24
N SER A 103 17.49 1.33 6.21
CA SER A 103 17.38 2.20 7.39
C SER A 103 15.93 2.60 7.73
N PHE A 104 15.02 2.44 6.77
CA PHE A 104 13.59 2.73 6.95
C PHE A 104 12.74 1.49 7.22
N CYS A 105 13.30 0.29 7.07
CA CYS A 105 12.54 -0.96 7.17
C CYS A 105 12.48 -1.52 8.59
N THR A 106 11.28 -1.86 9.03
CA THR A 106 11.01 -2.64 10.25
C THR A 106 10.42 -4.00 9.89
N PRO A 107 10.73 -5.10 10.62
CA PRO A 107 10.15 -6.40 10.34
C PRO A 107 8.61 -6.34 10.31
N GLY A 108 8.01 -6.88 9.25
CA GLY A 108 6.57 -6.77 8.97
C GLY A 108 6.19 -5.63 8.01
N ASP A 109 7.13 -4.77 7.63
CA ASP A 109 6.90 -3.79 6.57
C ASP A 109 6.76 -4.43 5.19
N LEU A 110 5.96 -3.76 4.35
CA LEU A 110 5.90 -4.07 2.93
C LEU A 110 6.91 -3.20 2.20
N VAL A 111 7.67 -3.81 1.31
CA VAL A 111 8.60 -3.14 0.43
C VAL A 111 8.20 -3.34 -1.02
N GLU A 112 8.31 -2.28 -1.81
CA GLU A 112 8.20 -2.32 -3.26
C GLU A 112 9.60 -2.16 -3.86
N LEU A 113 9.98 -3.09 -4.74
CA LEU A 113 11.23 -3.13 -5.47
C LEU A 113 10.98 -2.77 -6.93
N LEU A 114 11.79 -1.83 -7.41
CA LEU A 114 11.70 -1.21 -8.71
C LEU A 114 13.00 -1.50 -9.47
N PHE A 115 12.85 -2.25 -10.57
CA PHE A 115 13.97 -2.56 -11.46
C PHE A 115 14.10 -1.45 -12.49
N ILE A 116 15.00 -0.49 -12.21
CA ILE A 116 15.29 0.61 -13.11
C ILE A 116 16.29 0.11 -14.17
N CYS A 117 15.82 -0.09 -15.41
CA CYS A 117 16.70 -0.38 -16.53
C CYS A 117 17.13 0.93 -17.20
N PRO A 118 18.44 1.24 -17.30
CA PRO A 118 18.93 2.51 -17.85
C PRO A 118 18.83 2.65 -19.38
N SER A 119 18.38 1.63 -20.12
CA SER A 119 18.42 1.64 -21.60
C SER A 119 17.05 1.51 -22.27
N LYS A 120 16.89 2.23 -23.38
CA LYS A 120 15.71 2.23 -24.27
C LYS A 120 15.59 0.94 -25.10
N ASP A 121 16.65 0.13 -25.16
CA ASP A 121 16.74 -1.10 -25.98
C ASP A 121 16.47 -2.37 -25.15
N HIS A 122 15.99 -2.23 -23.92
CA HIS A 122 15.66 -3.33 -23.04
C HIS A 122 14.14 -3.54 -22.95
N PRO A 123 13.67 -4.78 -22.74
CA PRO A 123 12.25 -5.05 -22.52
C PRO A 123 11.70 -4.14 -21.41
N PRO A 124 10.40 -3.81 -21.45
CA PRO A 124 9.78 -2.97 -20.42
C PRO A 124 10.12 -3.52 -19.03
N PRO A 125 10.44 -2.66 -18.06
CA PRO A 125 10.78 -3.10 -16.72
C PRO A 125 9.64 -3.98 -16.17
N PRO A 126 9.98 -5.05 -15.46
CA PRO A 126 8.95 -5.87 -14.83
C PRO A 126 8.09 -5.01 -13.90
N SER A 127 6.80 -5.36 -13.76
CA SER A 127 5.92 -4.70 -12.80
C SER A 127 6.59 -4.61 -11.43
N PRO A 128 6.36 -3.53 -10.66
CA PRO A 128 6.93 -3.39 -9.33
C PRO A 128 6.73 -4.66 -8.49
N HIS A 129 7.80 -5.10 -7.86
CA HIS A 129 7.83 -6.36 -7.13
C HIS A 129 7.64 -6.11 -5.64
N TRP A 130 6.70 -6.79 -5.01
CA TRP A 130 6.34 -6.55 -3.61
C TRP A 130 6.85 -7.68 -2.72
N ALA A 131 7.23 -7.34 -1.49
CA ALA A 131 7.72 -8.31 -0.51
C ALA A 131 7.41 -7.88 0.93
N VAL A 132 7.45 -8.85 1.85
CA VAL A 132 7.43 -8.62 3.30
C VAL A 132 8.88 -8.59 3.79
N TYR A 133 9.29 -7.50 4.43
CA TYR A 133 10.59 -7.43 5.09
C TYR A 133 10.57 -8.20 6.41
N VAL A 134 11.54 -9.11 6.61
CA VAL A 134 11.59 -9.97 7.81
C VAL A 134 12.79 -9.67 8.73
N GLY A 135 13.55 -8.61 8.42
CA GLY A 135 14.72 -8.19 9.18
C GLY A 135 16.05 -8.64 8.58
N GLN A 136 17.14 -7.96 8.97
CA GLN A 136 18.51 -8.30 8.57
C GLN A 136 18.72 -8.38 7.04
N GLY A 137 18.06 -7.49 6.28
CA GLY A 137 18.16 -7.51 4.82
C GLY A 137 17.44 -8.69 4.15
N GLN A 138 16.62 -9.45 4.87
CA GLN A 138 15.87 -10.59 4.33
C GLN A 138 14.43 -10.19 4.00
N ILE A 139 13.91 -10.79 2.94
CA ILE A 139 12.52 -10.63 2.51
C ILE A 139 11.84 -11.97 2.29
N ILE A 140 10.52 -12.00 2.40
CA ILE A 140 9.67 -13.10 1.92
C ILE A 140 8.75 -12.56 0.83
N HIS A 141 8.71 -13.24 -0.30
CA HIS A 141 7.94 -12.80 -1.46
C HIS A 141 7.43 -13.98 -2.30
N LEU A 142 6.38 -13.72 -3.08
CA LEU A 142 5.95 -14.61 -4.15
C LEU A 142 6.74 -14.26 -5.42
N HIS A 143 7.65 -15.14 -5.84
CA HIS A 143 8.49 -14.95 -7.02
C HIS A 143 8.47 -16.19 -7.91
N ARG A 144 8.12 -16.01 -9.20
CA ARG A 144 8.08 -17.08 -10.21
C ARG A 144 7.29 -18.32 -9.78
N GLY A 145 6.17 -18.12 -9.09
CA GLY A 145 5.30 -19.21 -8.64
C GLY A 145 5.80 -19.97 -7.41
N GLU A 146 6.70 -19.39 -6.63
CA GLU A 146 7.17 -19.95 -5.36
C GLU A 146 7.21 -18.85 -4.29
N ILE A 147 6.79 -19.19 -3.07
CA ILE A 147 6.97 -18.32 -1.91
C ILE A 147 8.32 -18.65 -1.30
N ARG A 148 9.24 -17.69 -1.34
CA ARG A 148 10.65 -17.89 -0.94
C ARG A 148 11.14 -16.80 -0.02
N LYS A 149 12.22 -17.12 0.69
CA LYS A 149 12.96 -16.19 1.54
C LYS A 149 14.30 -15.92 0.88
N ASP A 150 14.50 -14.67 0.49
CA ASP A 150 15.71 -14.25 -0.23
C ASP A 150 16.35 -13.04 0.46
N ASN A 151 17.63 -12.81 0.14
CA ASN A 151 18.34 -11.62 0.55
C ASN A 151 18.00 -10.45 -0.39
N LEU A 152 17.64 -9.30 0.18
CA LEU A 152 17.27 -8.11 -0.57
C LEU A 152 18.39 -7.61 -1.49
N PHE A 153 19.67 -7.79 -1.11
CA PHE A 153 20.82 -7.44 -1.95
C PHE A 153 20.97 -8.38 -3.16
N GLU A 154 20.58 -9.65 -3.03
CA GLU A 154 20.68 -10.65 -4.09
C GLU A 154 19.51 -10.57 -5.07
N VAL A 155 18.29 -10.36 -4.55
CA VAL A 155 17.09 -10.13 -5.37
C VAL A 155 17.15 -8.76 -6.05
N GLY A 156 17.74 -7.80 -5.34
CA GLY A 156 17.72 -6.41 -5.75
C GLY A 156 18.72 -6.07 -6.83
N GLY A 157 19.97 -6.53 -6.76
CA GLY A 157 21.01 -6.00 -7.67
C GLY A 157 21.02 -4.46 -7.66
N GLU A 158 20.92 -3.83 -8.84
CA GLU A 158 20.74 -2.37 -9.00
C GLU A 158 19.30 -1.88 -8.76
N CYS A 159 18.42 -2.66 -8.12
CA CYS A 159 17.06 -2.23 -7.86
C CYS A 159 17.03 -1.08 -6.85
N MET A 160 16.08 -0.18 -7.06
CA MET A 160 15.66 0.77 -6.05
C MET A 160 14.44 0.21 -5.33
N GLY A 161 14.12 0.74 -4.16
CA GLY A 161 12.87 0.40 -3.50
C GLY A 161 12.40 1.42 -2.48
N ARG A 162 11.23 1.15 -1.91
CA ARG A 162 10.59 2.00 -0.91
C ARG A 162 9.69 1.17 0.00
N VAL A 163 9.42 1.69 1.19
CA VAL A 163 8.44 1.10 2.10
C VAL A 163 7.04 1.54 1.66
N VAL A 164 6.15 0.57 1.45
CA VAL A 164 4.77 0.78 0.94
C VAL A 164 3.70 0.31 1.92
N SER A 165 4.10 0.08 3.17
CA SER A 165 3.27 -0.40 4.29
C SER A 165 1.94 0.34 4.49
N ASN A 166 1.86 1.62 4.09
CA ASN A 166 0.73 2.51 4.36
C ASN A 166 -0.11 2.85 3.13
N TRP A 167 0.18 2.25 1.97
CA TRP A 167 -0.58 2.54 0.76
C TRP A 167 -1.97 1.93 0.77
N TYR A 168 -2.09 0.71 1.28
CA TYR A 168 -3.39 0.10 1.57
C TYR A 168 -3.93 0.63 2.91
N ARG A 169 -5.24 0.91 2.95
CA ARG A 169 -5.92 1.53 4.10
C ARG A 169 -6.70 0.54 4.96
N TYR A 170 -6.42 -0.75 4.82
CA TYR A 170 -6.94 -1.77 5.73
C TYR A 170 -6.25 -1.69 7.09
N ARG A 171 -6.90 -2.21 8.13
CA ARG A 171 -6.30 -2.32 9.46
C ARG A 171 -5.12 -3.31 9.41
N PRO A 172 -3.88 -2.89 9.71
CA PRO A 172 -2.75 -3.80 9.68
C PRO A 172 -2.79 -4.78 10.85
N LEU A 173 -2.28 -5.99 10.62
CA LEU A 173 -1.97 -6.96 11.67
C LEU A 173 -0.71 -6.52 12.44
N THR A 174 -0.47 -7.13 13.61
CA THR A 174 0.79 -6.93 14.34
C THR A 174 1.96 -7.48 13.53
N ALA A 175 3.15 -6.88 13.71
CA ALA A 175 4.36 -7.35 13.02
C ALA A 175 4.59 -8.86 13.18
N GLU A 176 4.35 -9.41 14.38
CA GLU A 176 4.44 -10.85 14.65
C GLU A 176 3.50 -11.68 13.77
N LEU A 177 2.24 -11.27 13.64
CA LEU A 177 1.27 -11.97 12.77
C LEU A 177 1.62 -11.83 11.29
N VAL A 178 2.14 -10.67 10.86
CA VAL A 178 2.62 -10.49 9.47
C VAL A 178 3.75 -11.45 9.16
N LEU A 179 4.73 -11.57 10.07
CA LEU A 179 5.85 -12.48 9.94
C LEU A 179 5.39 -13.95 9.99
N GLN A 180 4.45 -14.29 10.87
CA GLN A 180 3.87 -15.62 10.93
C GLN A 180 3.16 -15.99 9.61
N ASN A 181 2.37 -15.08 9.05
CA ASN A 181 1.72 -15.25 7.76
C ASN A 181 2.73 -15.51 6.64
N ALA A 182 3.78 -14.67 6.56
CA ALA A 182 4.80 -14.80 5.53
C ALA A 182 5.62 -16.09 5.66
N CYS A 183 6.13 -16.38 6.87
CA CYS A 183 6.94 -17.57 7.15
C CYS A 183 6.15 -18.87 6.99
N GLY A 184 4.88 -18.88 7.37
CA GLY A 184 4.03 -20.07 7.32
C GLY A 184 3.74 -20.60 5.91
N HIS A 185 4.04 -19.82 4.87
CA HIS A 185 3.80 -20.18 3.47
C HIS A 185 5.09 -20.39 2.67
N LEU A 186 6.26 -20.38 3.32
CA LEU A 186 7.53 -20.63 2.65
C LEU A 186 7.57 -22.01 1.99
N GLY A 187 8.05 -22.05 0.76
CA GLY A 187 8.21 -23.28 -0.03
C GLY A 187 6.97 -23.71 -0.82
N LEU A 188 5.81 -23.08 -0.61
CA LEU A 188 4.64 -23.34 -1.44
C LEU A 188 4.91 -22.98 -2.91
N ARG A 189 4.40 -23.81 -3.83
CA ARG A 189 4.59 -23.65 -5.27
C ARG A 189 3.28 -23.46 -6.03
N SER A 190 3.35 -23.13 -7.31
CA SER A 190 2.25 -22.67 -8.16
C SER A 190 0.88 -23.36 -7.94
N GLU A 191 0.85 -24.67 -7.74
CA GLU A 191 -0.39 -25.43 -7.54
C GLU A 191 -1.05 -25.20 -6.16
N GLU A 192 -0.27 -24.80 -5.16
CA GLU A 192 -0.68 -24.56 -3.77
C GLU A 192 -0.92 -23.07 -3.47
N ILE A 193 -0.50 -22.19 -4.37
CA ILE A 193 -0.54 -20.74 -4.19
C ILE A 193 -1.90 -20.19 -4.61
N CYS A 194 -2.54 -19.45 -3.69
CA CYS A 194 -3.80 -18.75 -3.94
C CYS A 194 -3.64 -17.25 -4.20
N TRP A 195 -2.42 -16.75 -4.42
CA TRP A 195 -2.16 -15.35 -4.79
C TRP A 195 -1.62 -15.28 -6.22
N THR A 196 -2.17 -14.37 -7.02
CA THR A 196 -1.79 -14.27 -8.44
C THR A 196 -0.55 -13.42 -8.70
N ASN A 197 -0.12 -12.64 -7.70
CA ASN A 197 1.02 -11.73 -7.82
C ASN A 197 1.62 -11.40 -6.45
N SER A 198 2.82 -10.81 -6.47
CA SER A 198 3.59 -10.49 -5.27
C SER A 198 2.91 -9.48 -4.35
N GLU A 199 2.18 -8.52 -4.91
CA GLU A 199 1.48 -7.48 -4.16
C GLU A 199 0.31 -8.05 -3.37
N SER A 200 -0.52 -8.89 -4.01
CA SER A 200 -1.60 -9.61 -3.34
C SER A 200 -1.09 -10.48 -2.18
N PHE A 201 0.03 -11.19 -2.37
CA PHE A 201 0.63 -11.98 -1.29
C PHE A 201 1.12 -11.11 -0.13
N ALA A 202 1.90 -10.06 -0.41
CA ALA A 202 2.46 -9.17 0.60
C ALA A 202 1.35 -8.43 1.36
N ALA A 203 0.36 -7.90 0.65
CA ALA A 203 -0.79 -7.23 1.24
C ALA A 203 -1.63 -8.20 2.09
N TRP A 204 -1.86 -9.43 1.63
CA TRP A 204 -2.52 -10.45 2.46
C TRP A 204 -1.75 -10.73 3.75
N CYS A 205 -0.42 -10.85 3.70
CA CYS A 205 0.38 -11.07 4.89
C CYS A 205 0.18 -9.95 5.91
N ARG A 206 0.11 -8.69 5.47
CA ARG A 206 -0.03 -7.51 6.33
C ARG A 206 -1.45 -7.29 6.87
N PHE A 207 -2.47 -7.57 6.08
CA PHE A 207 -3.85 -7.17 6.40
C PHE A 207 -4.79 -8.36 6.69
N GLY A 208 -4.47 -9.56 6.21
CA GLY A 208 -5.27 -10.78 6.42
C GLY A 208 -6.57 -10.86 5.61
N ASN A 209 -6.93 -9.80 4.89
CA ASN A 209 -8.11 -9.69 4.03
C ASN A 209 -8.17 -10.79 2.95
N ARG A 210 -9.27 -11.54 2.91
CA ARG A 210 -9.43 -12.71 2.01
C ARG A 210 -9.51 -12.32 0.53
N GLU A 211 -9.89 -11.09 0.24
CA GLU A 211 -10.04 -10.50 -1.10
C GLU A 211 -8.70 -10.44 -1.86
N PHE A 212 -7.57 -10.50 -1.14
CA PHE A 212 -6.25 -10.62 -1.78
C PHE A 212 -5.97 -12.02 -2.34
N LYS A 213 -6.73 -13.05 -1.94
CA LYS A 213 -6.61 -14.41 -2.47
C LYS A 213 -7.50 -14.57 -3.69
N ALA A 214 -7.00 -15.26 -4.72
CA ALA A 214 -7.76 -15.65 -5.89
C ALA A 214 -9.03 -16.40 -5.49
N GLY A 215 -10.19 -15.90 -5.92
CA GLY A 215 -11.50 -16.45 -5.55
C GLY A 215 -11.87 -16.32 -4.06
N GLY A 216 -11.12 -15.55 -3.27
CA GLY A 216 -11.38 -15.33 -1.85
C GLY A 216 -12.47 -14.30 -1.55
N GLU A 217 -12.84 -13.50 -2.55
CA GLU A 217 -13.84 -12.45 -2.46
C GLU A 217 -15.27 -13.01 -2.49
N VAL A 218 -16.13 -12.50 -1.60
CA VAL A 218 -17.54 -12.88 -1.58
C VAL A 218 -18.31 -11.88 -2.43
N HIS A 219 -18.75 -12.32 -3.61
CA HIS A 219 -19.53 -11.48 -4.52
C HIS A 219 -20.94 -11.24 -3.95
N THR A 220 -21.08 -10.17 -3.18
CA THR A 220 -22.38 -9.54 -2.93
C THR A 220 -22.69 -8.67 -4.14
N GLY A 221 -23.90 -8.74 -4.71
CA GLY A 221 -24.25 -8.09 -5.99
C GLY A 221 -24.00 -6.58 -6.09
N ASP A 222 -23.75 -5.91 -4.97
CA ASP A 222 -23.48 -4.47 -4.89
C ASP A 222 -21.99 -4.11 -4.74
N LEU A 223 -21.10 -5.10 -4.56
CA LEU A 223 -19.67 -4.84 -4.40
C LEU A 223 -19.04 -4.42 -5.73
N GLN A 224 -18.42 -3.24 -5.75
CA GLN A 224 -17.72 -2.71 -6.92
C GLN A 224 -16.42 -2.03 -6.52
N TYR A 225 -15.39 -2.22 -7.32
CA TYR A 225 -14.10 -1.57 -7.15
C TYR A 225 -13.87 -0.48 -8.18
N PHE A 226 -13.25 0.62 -7.76
CA PHE A 226 -12.95 1.76 -8.62
C PHE A 226 -11.47 2.09 -8.53
N LEU A 227 -10.79 2.20 -9.66
CA LEU A 227 -9.42 2.70 -9.75
C LEU A 227 -9.44 4.09 -10.37
N LYS A 228 -9.00 5.10 -9.61
CA LYS A 228 -8.81 6.48 -10.08
C LYS A 228 -7.35 6.70 -10.42
N LEU A 229 -7.10 7.09 -11.66
CA LEU A 229 -5.79 7.37 -12.25
C LEU A 229 -5.63 8.89 -12.31
N HIS A 230 -4.64 9.42 -11.61
CA HIS A 230 -4.36 10.86 -11.54
C HIS A 230 -3.28 11.19 -12.56
N LEU A 231 -3.68 11.69 -13.73
CA LEU A 231 -2.78 11.90 -14.87
C LEU A 231 -2.10 13.27 -14.81
N GLU A 232 -2.90 14.32 -14.57
CA GLU A 232 -2.48 15.72 -14.43
C GLU A 232 -3.36 16.42 -13.39
N GLU A 233 -3.01 17.65 -12.98
CA GLU A 233 -3.85 18.45 -12.09
C GLU A 233 -5.26 18.59 -12.71
N ASN A 234 -6.24 17.96 -12.07
CA ASN A 234 -7.66 17.87 -12.48
C ASN A 234 -8.01 16.90 -13.62
N ASN A 235 -7.09 16.06 -14.09
CA ASN A 235 -7.42 14.97 -15.01
C ASN A 235 -7.40 13.61 -14.30
N ILE A 236 -8.60 13.14 -13.93
CA ILE A 236 -8.81 11.87 -13.23
C ILE A 236 -9.60 10.92 -14.14
N HIS A 237 -8.97 9.81 -14.53
CA HIS A 237 -9.64 8.73 -15.25
C HIS A 237 -10.08 7.64 -14.25
N THR A 238 -11.35 7.21 -14.31
CA THR A 238 -11.91 6.22 -13.37
C THR A 238 -12.30 4.94 -14.09
N LEU A 239 -11.70 3.82 -13.66
CA LEU A 239 -12.00 2.47 -14.14
C LEU A 239 -12.81 1.69 -13.09
N ARG A 240 -13.69 0.80 -13.55
CA ARG A 240 -14.57 -0.02 -12.70
C ARG A 240 -14.23 -1.51 -12.84
N PHE A 241 -14.24 -2.23 -11.72
CA PHE A 241 -13.92 -3.65 -11.65
C PHE A 241 -14.90 -4.39 -10.74
N HIS A 242 -15.06 -5.69 -10.99
CA HIS A 242 -15.95 -6.55 -10.22
C HIS A 242 -15.23 -7.33 -9.12
N SER A 243 -13.90 -7.22 -9.06
CA SER A 243 -13.09 -7.83 -8.00
C SER A 243 -11.84 -7.02 -7.71
N LEU A 244 -11.30 -7.18 -6.50
CA LEU A 244 -10.02 -6.59 -6.10
C LEU A 244 -8.86 -7.12 -6.97
N GLU A 245 -8.94 -8.39 -7.40
CA GLU A 245 -7.93 -9.01 -8.24
C GLU A 245 -7.78 -8.30 -9.59
N GLU A 246 -8.90 -8.01 -10.27
CA GLU A 246 -8.90 -7.27 -11.54
C GLU A 246 -8.33 -5.86 -11.37
N LEU A 247 -8.71 -5.17 -10.28
CA LEU A 247 -8.20 -3.84 -9.98
C LEU A 247 -6.68 -3.84 -9.77
N ILE A 248 -6.15 -4.78 -8.97
CA ILE A 248 -4.71 -4.90 -8.72
C ILE A 248 -3.97 -5.22 -10.03
N LYS A 249 -4.52 -6.12 -10.85
CA LYS A 249 -3.94 -6.46 -12.15
C LYS A 249 -3.83 -5.23 -13.06
N GLU A 250 -4.87 -4.41 -13.12
CA GLU A 250 -4.85 -3.18 -13.90
C GLU A 250 -3.87 -2.14 -13.35
N LYS A 251 -3.86 -1.91 -12.03
CA LYS A 251 -2.89 -1.01 -11.38
C LYS A 251 -1.45 -1.41 -11.70
N ARG A 252 -1.13 -2.70 -11.59
CA ARG A 252 0.22 -3.23 -11.88
C ARG A 252 0.59 -3.13 -13.36
N ARG A 253 -0.40 -3.24 -14.26
CA ARG A 253 -0.21 -2.99 -15.71
C ARG A 253 0.12 -1.52 -15.98
N ALA A 254 -0.60 -0.61 -15.36
CA ALA A 254 -0.36 0.83 -15.47
C ALA A 254 1.01 1.24 -14.90
N ASP A 255 1.38 0.72 -13.73
CA ASP A 255 2.70 0.94 -13.12
C ASP A 255 3.84 0.47 -14.04
N ALA A 256 3.73 -0.72 -14.65
CA ALA A 256 4.76 -1.26 -15.55
C ALA A 256 4.87 -0.52 -16.89
N GLY A 257 3.75 0.02 -17.38
CA GLY A 257 3.71 0.76 -18.64
C GLY A 257 4.41 2.12 -18.56
N GLY A 258 4.48 2.72 -17.36
CA GLY A 258 4.96 4.08 -17.16
C GLY A 258 3.93 5.13 -17.60
N LYS A 259 3.97 6.30 -16.93
CA LYS A 259 2.96 7.36 -17.06
C LYS A 259 2.68 7.79 -18.50
N LEU A 260 3.73 8.06 -19.27
CA LEU A 260 3.62 8.55 -20.65
C LEU A 260 2.97 7.53 -21.60
N ARG A 261 3.35 6.26 -21.50
CA ARG A 261 2.80 5.20 -22.35
C ARG A 261 1.33 4.99 -22.06
N PHE A 262 0.98 4.98 -20.77
CA PHE A 262 -0.40 4.77 -20.33
C PHE A 262 -1.32 5.92 -20.76
N ILE A 263 -0.90 7.18 -20.62
CA ILE A 263 -1.65 8.35 -21.12
C ILE A 263 -1.91 8.22 -22.63
N LYS A 264 -0.91 7.79 -23.40
CA LYS A 264 -1.05 7.58 -24.84
C LYS A 264 -2.06 6.48 -25.16
N GLU A 265 -2.06 5.37 -24.43
CA GLU A 265 -3.03 4.28 -24.61
C GLU A 265 -4.47 4.72 -24.33
N LEU A 266 -4.70 5.47 -23.23
CA LEU A 266 -6.01 6.05 -22.93
C LEU A 266 -6.51 6.97 -24.05
N SER A 267 -5.66 7.87 -24.54
CA SER A 267 -6.03 8.79 -25.62
C SER A 267 -6.39 8.11 -26.95
N MET A 268 -5.95 6.86 -27.16
CA MET A 268 -6.28 6.08 -28.36
C MET A 268 -7.59 5.30 -28.20
N VAL A 269 -7.99 4.97 -26.98
CA VAL A 269 -9.27 4.32 -26.68
C VAL A 269 -10.40 5.35 -26.76
N GLU A 270 -10.22 6.53 -26.16
CA GLU A 270 -11.22 7.61 -26.19
C GLU A 270 -11.51 8.19 -27.59
N ARG A 271 -10.64 7.93 -28.58
CA ARG A 271 -10.85 8.32 -29.99
C ARG A 271 -11.60 7.28 -30.82
N LYS A 272 -11.88 6.10 -30.25
CA LYS A 272 -12.58 5.00 -30.94
C LYS A 272 -14.05 4.86 -30.56
N ASP A 273 -14.47 5.59 -29.53
CA ASP A 273 -15.87 5.74 -29.10
C ASP A 273 -16.46 7.07 -29.60
#